data_AF-A0A9P1HE77-F1
#
_entry.id   AF-A0A9P1HE77-F1
#
_cell.length_a   1.000
_cell.length_b   1.000
_cell.length_c   1.000
_cell.angle_alpha   90.00
_cell.angle_beta   90.00
_cell.angle_gamma   90.00
#
_symmetry.space_group_name_H-M   'P 1'
#
loop_
_entity.id
_entity.type
_entity.pdbx_description
1 polymer ?
#
loop_
_entity_poly.entity_id
_entity_poly.type
_entity_poly.pdbx_seq_one_letter_code
_entity_poly.pdbx_strand_id
1 'polypeptide(L)'
;MITITIRLIGESDERLIELDVQKKILRYDLQKKIEAVTHIPTQFQKIQLRGEDLPVVEQPIRNMKFGEELHVKHSELPLWEQYKSHVIIALRPGHERQRNAIFAVEIHKLLSESNFFSVYWSYNVFRVENHHKIMSYSDGNIQMMKEATRSHFLRQHYENGAHDETTFTCRFEARPDELGGSRKNTLAFIQLYGQKKETKYNIK
;
A
#
# COMPACT_ATOMS: atom_id res chain seq x y z
N MET A 1 -35.29 9.27 22.48
CA MET A 1 -33.95 9.13 21.86
C MET A 1 -33.03 8.47 22.86
N ILE A 2 -31.91 7.92 22.41
CA ILE A 2 -30.80 7.45 23.25
C ILE A 2 -29.50 8.04 22.70
N THR A 3 -28.60 8.39 23.60
CA THR A 3 -27.21 8.72 23.26
C THR A 3 -26.40 7.44 23.31
N ILE A 4 -25.73 7.13 22.21
CA ILE A 4 -24.82 5.99 22.10
C ILE A 4 -23.40 6.49 21.85
N THR A 5 -22.41 5.73 22.31
CA THR A 5 -21.01 6.05 22.04
C THR A 5 -20.50 5.16 20.90
N ILE A 6 -19.94 5.79 19.88
CA ILE A 6 -19.21 5.11 18.80
C ILE A 6 -17.73 5.16 19.15
N ARG A 7 -17.13 3.98 19.30
CA ARG A 7 -15.69 3.82 19.42
C ARG A 7 -15.12 3.45 18.06
N LEU A 8 -14.39 4.38 17.45
CA LEU A 8 -13.71 4.14 16.19
C LEU A 8 -12.40 3.37 16.44
N ILE A 9 -12.31 2.17 15.88
CA ILE A 9 -11.15 1.29 16.02
C ILE A 9 -10.20 1.49 14.84
N GLY A 10 -8.91 1.62 15.12
CA GLY A 10 -7.85 1.69 14.11
C GLY A 10 -6.73 2.65 14.53
N GLU A 11 -7.05 3.84 15.00
CA GLU A 11 -6.01 4.79 15.44
C GLU A 11 -5.48 4.45 16.84
N SER A 12 -4.25 4.90 17.11
CA SER A 12 -3.66 4.84 18.44
C SER A 12 -4.40 5.74 19.44
N ASP A 13 -5.01 6.81 18.94
CA ASP A 13 -5.91 7.67 19.71
C ASP A 13 -7.33 7.12 19.61
N GLU A 14 -7.89 6.72 20.74
CA GLU A 14 -9.26 6.25 20.80
C GLU A 14 -10.22 7.40 20.52
N ARG A 15 -10.86 7.36 19.34
CA ARG A 15 -11.89 8.34 18.98
C ARG A 15 -13.25 7.83 19.45
N LEU A 16 -13.73 8.42 20.55
CA LEU A 16 -15.08 8.25 21.07
C LEU A 16 -15.97 9.37 20.54
N ILE A 17 -17.09 9.00 19.94
CA ILE A 17 -18.04 9.94 19.34
C ILE A 17 -19.43 9.66 19.89
N GLU A 18 -20.05 10.65 20.50
CA GLU A 18 -21.43 10.54 20.94
C GLU A 18 -22.39 10.76 19.77
N LEU A 19 -23.42 9.93 19.67
CA LEU A 19 -24.42 10.00 18.62
C LEU A 19 -25.82 9.81 19.21
N ASP A 20 -26.69 10.79 18.99
CA ASP A 20 -28.10 10.68 19.35
C ASP A 20 -28.91 9.96 18.26
N VAL A 21 -29.53 8.85 18.67
CA VAL A 21 -30.32 7.98 17.79
C VAL A 21 -31.65 7.60 18.43
N GLN A 22 -32.61 7.24 17.59
CA GLN A 22 -33.85 6.63 18.05
C GLN A 22 -33.61 5.13 18.29
N LYS A 23 -34.15 4.55 19.37
CA LYS A 23 -34.02 3.09 19.62
C LYS A 23 -34.51 2.22 18.46
N LYS A 24 -35.54 2.68 17.75
CA LYS A 24 -36.15 1.98 16.62
C LYS A 24 -35.59 2.43 15.26
N ILE A 25 -34.41 3.04 15.24
CA ILE A 25 -33.76 3.45 13.99
C ILE A 25 -33.56 2.24 13.07
N LEU A 26 -33.82 2.44 11.78
CA LEU A 26 -33.56 1.43 10.77
C LEU A 26 -32.04 1.23 10.61
N ARG A 27 -31.62 0.01 10.28
CA ARG A 27 -30.20 -0.30 10.06
C ARG A 27 -29.53 0.63 9.06
N TYR A 28 -30.20 0.90 7.93
CA TYR A 28 -29.67 1.78 6.89
C TYR A 28 -29.43 3.21 7.42
N ASP A 29 -30.40 3.77 8.13
CA ASP A 29 -30.29 5.11 8.72
C ASP A 29 -29.20 5.18 9.79
N LEU A 30 -29.05 4.11 10.57
CA LEU A 30 -27.96 4.01 11.55
C LEU A 30 -26.59 4.01 10.85
N GLN A 31 -26.40 3.21 9.80
CA GLN A 31 -25.16 3.17 9.03
C GLN A 31 -24.85 4.53 8.38
N LYS A 32 -25.87 5.24 7.89
CA LYS A 32 -25.72 6.60 7.35
C LYS A 32 -25.33 7.62 8.41
N LYS A 33 -25.90 7.54 9.61
CA LYS A 33 -25.46 8.39 10.73
C LYS A 33 -24.03 8.07 11.16
N ILE A 34 -23.64 6.80 11.20
CA ILE A 34 -22.26 6.37 11.49
C ILE A 34 -21.31 6.90 10.40
N GLU A 35 -21.68 6.81 9.12
CA GLU A 35 -20.90 7.35 8.00
C GLU A 35 -20.69 8.86 8.17
N ALA A 36 -21.73 9.60 8.55
CA ALA A 36 -21.65 11.05 8.72
C ALA A 36 -20.62 11.48 9.79
N VAL A 37 -20.46 10.69 10.86
CA VAL A 37 -19.55 11.04 11.97
C VAL A 37 -18.18 10.38 11.90
N THR A 38 -18.06 9.21 11.25
CA THR A 38 -16.80 8.48 11.10
C THR A 38 -16.14 8.66 9.73
N HIS A 39 -16.89 9.12 8.73
CA HIS A 39 -16.53 9.14 7.31
C HIS A 39 -16.27 7.76 6.68
N ILE A 40 -16.54 6.66 7.38
CA ILE A 40 -16.45 5.31 6.82
C ILE A 40 -17.67 5.08 5.91
N PRO A 41 -17.48 4.83 4.61
CA PRO A 41 -18.59 4.55 3.70
C PRO A 41 -19.37 3.31 4.16
N THR A 42 -20.69 3.32 4.00
CA THR A 42 -21.58 2.27 4.55
C THR A 42 -21.17 0.84 4.20
N GLN A 43 -20.63 0.62 3.00
CA GLN A 43 -20.18 -0.69 2.51
C GLN A 43 -18.88 -1.19 3.16
N PHE A 44 -18.09 -0.30 3.76
CA PHE A 44 -16.84 -0.63 4.44
C PHE A 44 -16.98 -0.59 5.97
N GLN A 45 -18.17 -0.32 6.50
CA GLN A 45 -18.41 -0.32 7.95
C GLN A 45 -18.51 -1.74 8.50
N LYS A 46 -17.63 -2.08 9.43
CA LYS A 46 -17.78 -3.22 10.34
C LYS A 46 -18.18 -2.70 11.70
N ILE A 47 -19.40 -3.01 12.14
CA ILE A 47 -19.98 -2.51 13.40
C ILE A 47 -20.17 -3.70 14.34
N GLN A 48 -19.70 -3.55 15.58
CA GLN A 48 -19.85 -4.55 16.63
C GLN A 48 -20.53 -3.94 17.86
N LEU A 49 -21.41 -4.71 18.47
CA LEU A 49 -22.09 -4.40 19.73
C LEU A 49 -21.81 -5.55 20.70
N ARG A 50 -21.27 -5.24 21.89
CA ARG A 50 -20.88 -6.26 22.90
C ARG A 50 -19.89 -7.31 22.37
N GLY A 51 -19.02 -6.91 21.44
CA GLY A 51 -18.03 -7.80 20.82
C GLY A 51 -18.57 -8.69 19.69
N GLU A 52 -19.88 -8.67 19.44
CA GLU A 52 -20.50 -9.42 18.34
C GLU A 52 -20.82 -8.48 17.16
N ASP A 53 -20.82 -9.02 15.95
CA ASP A 53 -21.19 -8.25 14.76
C ASP A 53 -22.64 -7.79 14.86
N LEU A 54 -22.89 -6.53 14.51
CA LEU A 54 -24.22 -5.93 14.62
C LEU A 54 -25.21 -6.70 13.75
N PRO A 55 -26.30 -7.26 14.32
CA PRO A 55 -27.18 -8.18 13.62
C PRO A 55 -27.84 -7.53 12.41
N VAL A 56 -27.99 -8.31 11.33
CA VAL A 56 -28.64 -7.89 10.09
C VAL A 56 -30.16 -7.97 10.24
N VAL A 57 -30.69 -7.12 11.11
CA VAL A 57 -32.13 -6.96 11.37
C VAL A 57 -32.54 -5.50 11.13
N GLU A 58 -33.85 -5.28 10.95
CA GLU A 58 -34.40 -3.96 10.64
C GLU A 58 -34.03 -2.90 11.69
N GLN A 59 -34.13 -3.23 12.98
CA GLN A 59 -33.88 -2.33 14.12
C GLN A 59 -32.74 -2.86 15.01
N PRO A 60 -31.47 -2.69 14.61
CA PRO A 60 -30.34 -3.43 15.19
C PRO A 60 -29.99 -3.05 16.63
N ILE A 61 -30.40 -1.85 17.08
CA ILE A 61 -30.07 -1.31 18.41
C ILE A 61 -31.29 -1.16 19.32
N ARG A 62 -32.43 -1.81 19.00
CA ARG A 62 -33.67 -1.71 19.79
C ARG A 62 -33.49 -2.06 21.26
N ASN A 63 -32.62 -3.04 21.52
CA ASN A 63 -32.34 -3.58 22.86
C ASN A 63 -31.04 -3.03 23.47
N MET A 64 -30.49 -1.99 22.88
CA MET A 64 -29.28 -1.33 23.38
C MET A 64 -29.62 -0.56 24.68
N LYS A 65 -28.75 -0.72 25.67
CA LYS A 65 -28.83 -0.06 26.98
C LYS A 65 -28.02 1.22 26.97
N PHE A 66 -28.32 2.11 27.92
CA PHE A 66 -27.53 3.32 28.13
C PHE A 66 -26.10 2.95 28.56
N GLY A 67 -25.10 3.68 28.03
CA GLY A 67 -23.68 3.42 28.29
C GLY A 67 -23.06 2.29 27.47
N GLU A 68 -23.81 1.66 26.56
CA GLU A 68 -23.23 0.69 25.62
C GLU A 68 -22.53 1.39 24.45
N GLU A 69 -21.49 0.74 23.94
CA GLU A 69 -20.67 1.26 22.83
C GLU A 69 -20.87 0.44 21.56
N LEU A 70 -20.85 1.14 20.42
CA LEU A 70 -20.67 0.52 19.12
C LEU A 70 -19.20 0.64 18.73
N HIS A 71 -18.55 -0.50 18.53
CA HIS A 71 -17.21 -0.54 17.97
C HIS A 71 -17.34 -0.50 16.46
N VAL A 72 -16.79 0.54 15.82
CA VAL A 72 -16.86 0.72 14.38
C VAL A 72 -15.44 0.71 13.81
N LYS A 73 -15.22 -0.10 12.77
CA LYS A 73 -13.93 -0.15 12.05
C LYS A 73 -14.13 -0.23 10.56
N HIS A 74 -13.14 0.24 9.81
CA HIS A 74 -13.09 0.08 8.37
C HIS A 74 -12.77 -1.38 8.00
N SER A 75 -13.46 -1.94 6.99
CA SER A 75 -13.27 -3.32 6.55
C SER A 75 -11.84 -3.59 6.09
N GLU A 76 -11.24 -2.60 5.44
CA GLU A 76 -9.87 -2.60 4.89
C GLU A 76 -8.76 -2.28 5.89
N LEU A 77 -9.06 -2.22 7.19
CA LEU A 77 -8.03 -2.06 8.22
C LEU A 77 -6.89 -3.11 8.11
N PRO A 78 -7.14 -4.40 7.76
CA PRO A 78 -6.06 -5.35 7.51
C PRO A 78 -5.21 -5.04 6.27
N LEU A 79 -5.77 -4.40 5.23
CA LEU A 79 -4.99 -3.99 4.06
C LEU A 79 -4.00 -2.88 4.41
N TRP A 80 -4.35 -1.99 5.35
CA TRP A 80 -3.43 -0.98 5.85
C TRP A 80 -2.17 -1.58 6.47
N GLU A 81 -2.31 -2.63 7.30
CA GLU A 81 -1.14 -3.28 7.91
C GLU A 81 -0.23 -3.92 6.84
N GLN A 82 -0.83 -4.50 5.79
CA GLN A 82 -0.07 -5.01 4.64
C GLN A 82 0.64 -3.87 3.89
N TYR A 83 -0.07 -2.78 3.58
CA TYR A 83 0.51 -1.60 2.95
C TYR A 83 1.71 -1.07 3.75
N LYS A 84 1.53 -0.86 5.06
CA LYS A 84 2.57 -0.36 5.95
C LYS A 84 3.79 -1.27 5.96
N SER A 85 3.58 -2.59 6.04
CA SER A 85 4.66 -3.58 5.97
C SER A 85 5.45 -3.48 4.66
N HIS A 86 4.76 -3.45 3.51
CA HIS A 86 5.40 -3.33 2.21
C HIS A 86 6.15 -2.00 2.04
N VAL A 87 5.60 -0.89 2.53
CA VAL A 87 6.28 0.42 2.53
C VAL A 87 7.58 0.35 3.33
N ILE A 88 7.55 -0.21 4.54
CA ILE A 88 8.73 -0.33 5.41
C ILE A 88 9.83 -1.15 4.73
N ILE A 89 9.46 -2.25 4.07
CA ILE A 89 10.41 -3.09 3.32
C ILE A 89 10.95 -2.32 2.10
N ALA A 90 10.09 -1.65 1.33
CA ALA A 90 10.48 -0.90 0.14
C ALA A 90 11.36 0.32 0.44
N LEU A 91 11.26 0.91 1.63
CA LEU A 91 12.15 2.00 2.04
C LEU A 91 13.57 1.53 2.34
N ARG A 92 13.75 0.25 2.70
CA ARG A 92 15.07 -0.32 2.95
C ARG A 92 15.78 -0.67 1.64
N PRO A 93 17.11 -0.52 1.57
CA PRO A 93 17.91 -1.11 0.48
C PRO A 93 17.81 -2.62 0.49
N GLY A 94 17.51 -3.22 -0.67
CA GLY A 94 17.39 -4.67 -0.80
C GLY A 94 16.80 -5.10 -2.14
N HIS A 95 16.99 -6.38 -2.47
CA HIS A 95 16.47 -6.99 -3.69
C HIS A 95 14.93 -7.04 -3.71
N GLU A 96 14.29 -7.04 -2.55
CA GLU A 96 12.83 -7.08 -2.41
C GLU A 96 12.16 -5.71 -2.60
N ARG A 97 12.93 -4.62 -2.69
CA ARG A 97 12.42 -3.24 -2.73
C ARG A 97 11.38 -3.04 -3.83
N GLN A 98 11.71 -3.42 -5.06
CA GLN A 98 10.87 -3.15 -6.23
C GLN A 98 9.53 -3.90 -6.12
N ARG A 99 9.58 -5.19 -5.75
CA ARG A 99 8.37 -6.01 -5.56
C ARG A 99 7.46 -5.44 -4.49
N ASN A 100 8.02 -5.05 -3.34
CA ASN A 100 7.24 -4.45 -2.26
C ASN A 100 6.69 -3.07 -2.62
N ALA A 101 7.43 -2.26 -3.39
CA ALA A 101 6.93 -0.99 -3.90
C ALA A 101 5.72 -1.17 -4.81
N ILE A 102 5.76 -2.15 -5.73
CA ILE A 102 4.63 -2.48 -6.62
C ILE A 102 3.40 -2.86 -5.79
N PHE A 103 3.52 -3.81 -4.86
CA PHE A 103 2.39 -4.20 -4.00
C PHE A 103 1.87 -3.05 -3.14
N ALA A 104 2.76 -2.24 -2.56
CA ALA A 104 2.34 -1.09 -1.77
C ALA A 104 1.57 -0.05 -2.61
N VAL A 105 1.94 0.15 -3.89
CA VAL A 105 1.20 1.04 -4.80
C VAL A 105 -0.17 0.47 -5.14
N GLU A 106 -0.27 -0.83 -5.40
CA GLU A 106 -1.55 -1.51 -5.65
C GLU A 106 -2.48 -1.40 -4.44
N ILE A 107 -2.00 -1.71 -3.23
CA ILE A 107 -2.80 -1.62 -2.01
C ILE A 107 -3.18 -0.16 -1.71
N HIS A 108 -2.29 0.81 -1.93
CA HIS A 108 -2.61 2.23 -1.76
C HIS A 108 -3.79 2.66 -2.64
N LYS A 109 -3.88 2.15 -3.87
CA LYS A 109 -5.01 2.42 -4.76
C LYS A 109 -6.32 1.94 -4.14
N LEU A 110 -6.36 0.70 -3.65
CA LEU A 110 -7.54 0.13 -2.97
C LEU A 110 -7.94 0.91 -1.70
N LEU A 111 -6.97 1.30 -0.88
CA LEU A 111 -7.20 2.12 0.31
C LEU A 111 -7.69 3.53 -0.04
N SER A 112 -7.23 4.11 -1.16
CA SER A 112 -7.69 5.42 -1.63
C SER A 112 -9.12 5.35 -2.16
N GLU A 113 -9.44 4.34 -2.97
CA GLU A 113 -10.78 4.11 -3.54
C GLU A 113 -11.83 3.81 -2.46
N SER A 114 -11.42 3.20 -1.35
CA SER A 114 -12.29 2.92 -0.20
C SER A 114 -12.44 4.09 0.78
N ASN A 115 -11.83 5.24 0.50
CA ASN A 115 -11.85 6.43 1.34
C ASN A 115 -11.13 6.27 2.71
N PHE A 116 -10.29 5.24 2.85
CA PHE A 116 -9.66 4.83 4.12
C PHE A 116 -8.84 5.95 4.78
N PHE A 117 -8.04 6.67 3.99
CA PHE A 117 -7.14 7.70 4.51
C PHE A 117 -7.86 8.97 4.98
N SER A 118 -9.13 9.17 4.61
CA SER A 118 -9.93 10.28 5.14
C SER A 118 -10.48 9.96 6.54
N VAL A 119 -10.68 8.67 6.84
CA VAL A 119 -11.18 8.17 8.11
C VAL A 119 -10.09 8.24 9.18
N TYR A 120 -8.88 7.78 8.83
CA TYR A 120 -7.76 7.63 9.75
C TYR A 120 -6.64 8.62 9.43
N TRP A 121 -6.63 9.74 10.16
CA TRP A 121 -5.68 10.83 9.96
C TRP A 121 -4.23 10.39 10.20
N SER A 122 -3.97 9.67 11.30
CA SER A 122 -2.64 9.19 11.67
C SER A 122 -2.02 8.32 10.57
N TYR A 123 -2.84 7.50 9.92
CA TYR A 123 -2.43 6.65 8.81
C TYR A 123 -2.19 7.46 7.53
N ASN A 124 -3.00 8.49 7.29
CA ASN A 124 -2.79 9.42 6.20
C ASN A 124 -1.45 10.17 6.30
N VAL A 125 -1.04 10.57 7.51
CA VAL A 125 0.27 11.20 7.75
C VAL A 125 1.39 10.28 7.28
N PHE A 126 1.40 9.01 7.72
CA PHE A 126 2.40 8.02 7.27
C PHE A 126 2.35 7.81 5.75
N ARG A 127 1.15 7.82 5.14
CA ARG A 127 0.99 7.71 3.69
C ARG A 127 1.64 8.89 2.96
N VAL A 128 1.36 10.12 3.38
CA VAL A 128 1.92 11.35 2.76
C VAL A 128 3.45 11.36 2.85
N GLU A 129 4.01 10.98 4.00
CA GLU A 129 5.45 10.95 4.25
C GLU A 129 6.22 9.93 3.41
N ASN A 130 5.59 8.81 3.05
CA ASN A 130 6.30 7.64 2.52
C ASN A 130 5.89 7.22 1.11
N HIS A 131 4.63 7.43 0.71
CA HIS A 131 4.09 6.86 -0.53
C HIS A 131 4.81 7.35 -1.79
N HIS A 132 5.09 8.66 -1.88
CA HIS A 132 5.80 9.24 -3.02
C HIS A 132 7.21 8.64 -3.21
N LYS A 133 7.88 8.27 -2.10
CA LYS A 133 9.22 7.67 -2.14
C LYS A 133 9.18 6.30 -2.80
N ILE A 134 8.20 5.48 -2.43
CA ILE A 134 8.07 4.11 -2.93
C ILE A 134 7.47 4.06 -4.34
N MET A 135 6.59 5.01 -4.71
CA MET A 135 6.02 5.10 -6.07
C MET A 135 7.13 5.27 -7.12
N SER A 136 8.20 6.00 -6.80
CA SER A 136 9.36 6.11 -7.69
C SER A 136 10.08 4.78 -7.97
N TYR A 137 9.89 3.77 -7.12
CA TYR A 137 10.46 2.43 -7.27
C TYR A 137 9.53 1.45 -8.00
N SER A 138 8.23 1.74 -8.05
CA SER A 138 7.26 0.94 -8.80
C SER A 138 7.18 1.31 -10.28
N ASP A 139 7.67 2.49 -10.67
CA ASP A 139 7.64 2.93 -12.06
C ASP A 139 8.45 1.99 -12.97
N GLY A 140 7.76 1.43 -13.97
CA GLY A 140 8.29 0.51 -14.99
C GLY A 140 9.44 1.03 -15.84
N ASN A 141 9.93 2.26 -15.58
CA ASN A 141 11.10 2.83 -16.25
C ASN A 141 12.37 2.01 -15.95
N ILE A 142 12.57 1.53 -14.72
CA ILE A 142 13.73 0.68 -14.42
C ILE A 142 13.65 -0.64 -15.17
N GLN A 143 12.47 -1.25 -15.26
CA GLN A 143 12.29 -2.52 -15.96
C GLN A 143 12.48 -2.35 -17.47
N MET A 144 11.88 -1.32 -18.07
CA MET A 144 12.08 -0.98 -19.49
C MET A 144 13.53 -0.59 -19.80
N MET A 145 14.21 0.15 -18.92
CA MET A 145 15.64 0.44 -19.05
C MET A 145 16.49 -0.83 -18.98
N LYS A 146 16.18 -1.75 -18.05
CA LYS A 146 16.87 -3.05 -17.94
C LYS A 146 16.66 -3.90 -19.20
N GLU A 147 15.44 -3.96 -19.72
CA GLU A 147 15.11 -4.70 -20.93
C GLU A 147 15.80 -4.08 -22.15
N ALA A 148 15.69 -2.77 -22.36
CA ALA A 148 16.38 -2.07 -23.45
C ALA A 148 17.90 -2.23 -23.36
N THR A 149 18.48 -2.16 -22.16
CA THR A 149 19.90 -2.39 -21.92
C THR A 149 20.29 -3.83 -22.26
N ARG A 150 19.52 -4.81 -21.77
CA ARG A 150 19.76 -6.23 -22.08
C ARG A 150 19.69 -6.47 -23.58
N SER A 151 18.66 -5.99 -24.27
CA SER A 151 18.50 -6.14 -25.72
C SER A 151 19.64 -5.48 -26.51
N HIS A 152 20.11 -4.30 -26.08
CA HIS A 152 21.23 -3.61 -26.72
C HIS A 152 22.52 -4.44 -26.64
N PHE A 153 22.87 -4.91 -25.45
CA PHE A 153 24.10 -5.68 -25.24
C PHE A 153 24.01 -7.10 -25.77
N LEU A 154 22.83 -7.70 -25.77
CA LEU A 154 22.59 -8.99 -26.40
C LEU A 154 22.81 -8.91 -27.92
N ARG A 155 22.39 -7.82 -28.56
CA ARG A 155 22.72 -7.57 -29.98
C ARG A 155 24.25 -7.51 -30.19
N GLN A 156 24.98 -6.77 -29.35
CA GLN A 156 26.44 -6.71 -29.42
C GLN A 156 27.11 -8.08 -29.15
N HIS A 157 26.51 -8.90 -28.30
CA HIS A 157 26.99 -10.25 -28.01
C HIS A 157 27.03 -11.11 -29.28
N TYR A 158 25.95 -11.07 -30.06
CA TYR A 158 25.87 -11.76 -31.35
C TYR A 158 26.76 -11.13 -32.43
N GLU A 159 26.85 -9.80 -32.47
CA GLU A 159 27.78 -9.09 -33.38
C GLU A 159 29.24 -9.51 -33.14
N ASN A 160 29.60 -9.88 -31.91
CA ASN A 160 30.94 -10.39 -31.57
C ASN A 160 31.17 -11.85 -31.98
N GLY A 161 30.21 -12.52 -32.63
CA GLY A 161 30.34 -13.87 -33.14
C GLY A 161 29.76 -14.97 -32.26
N ALA A 162 29.01 -14.63 -31.21
CA ALA A 162 28.29 -15.62 -30.41
C ALA A 162 27.22 -16.33 -31.25
N HIS A 163 26.98 -17.62 -30.97
CA HIS A 163 25.90 -18.39 -31.60
C HIS A 163 24.68 -18.56 -30.69
N ASP A 164 24.84 -18.31 -29.38
CA ASP A 164 23.80 -18.41 -28.37
C ASP A 164 24.07 -17.43 -27.20
N GLU A 165 23.21 -17.44 -26.18
CA GLU A 165 23.35 -16.59 -24.99
C GLU A 165 24.19 -17.22 -23.87
N THR A 166 24.80 -18.40 -24.07
CA THR A 166 25.40 -19.17 -22.96
C THR A 166 26.53 -18.43 -22.25
N THR A 167 27.23 -17.55 -22.97
CA THR A 167 28.32 -16.73 -22.44
C THR A 167 27.90 -15.29 -22.14
N PHE A 168 26.63 -14.94 -22.35
CA PHE A 168 26.09 -13.62 -22.09
C PHE A 168 25.66 -13.49 -20.63
N THR A 169 26.28 -12.56 -19.90
CA THR A 169 25.84 -12.19 -18.55
C THR A 169 25.36 -10.74 -18.55
N CYS A 170 24.19 -10.49 -17.97
CA CYS A 170 23.64 -9.16 -17.79
C CYS A 170 22.95 -9.08 -16.42
N ARG A 171 23.58 -8.39 -15.46
CA ARG A 171 23.04 -8.17 -14.12
C ARG A 171 23.05 -6.69 -13.77
N PHE A 172 22.08 -6.29 -12.97
CA PHE A 172 21.86 -4.88 -12.63
C PHE A 172 22.00 -4.68 -11.12
N GLU A 173 22.73 -3.64 -10.72
CA GLU A 173 22.83 -3.22 -9.33
C GLU A 173 22.38 -1.77 -9.16
N ALA A 174 21.84 -1.46 -7.99
CA ALA A 174 21.59 -0.08 -7.61
C ALA A 174 22.92 0.66 -7.45
N ARG A 175 23.00 1.90 -7.93
CA ARG A 175 24.19 2.72 -7.74
C ARG A 175 24.41 3.01 -6.25
N PRO A 176 25.63 2.82 -5.70
CA PRO A 176 25.96 3.19 -4.33
C PRO A 176 25.74 4.68 -4.07
N ASP A 177 25.20 5.03 -2.90
CA ASP A 177 24.85 6.40 -2.51
C ASP A 177 26.09 7.33 -2.47
N GLU A 178 27.27 6.78 -2.22
CA GLU A 178 28.55 7.49 -2.13
C GLU A 178 29.04 8.08 -3.47
N LEU A 179 28.51 7.61 -4.61
CA LEU A 179 29.01 7.96 -5.94
C LEU A 179 28.23 9.07 -6.64
N GLY A 180 27.29 9.74 -5.97
CA GLY A 180 26.54 10.91 -6.49
C GLY A 180 25.72 10.63 -7.76
N GLY A 181 24.39 10.56 -7.64
CA GLY A 181 23.50 10.43 -8.79
C GLY A 181 22.02 10.30 -8.41
N SER A 182 21.13 10.60 -9.35
CA SER A 182 19.69 10.39 -9.17
C SER A 182 19.38 8.88 -9.01
N ARG A 183 18.37 8.54 -8.19
CA ARG A 183 17.91 7.17 -7.88
C ARG A 183 17.47 6.34 -9.10
N LYS A 184 17.44 6.94 -10.29
CA LYS A 184 17.16 6.27 -11.58
C LYS A 184 18.39 5.62 -12.21
N ASN A 185 19.60 5.93 -11.72
CA ASN A 185 20.84 5.39 -12.29
C ASN A 185 21.06 3.93 -11.87
N THR A 186 21.08 3.03 -12.85
CA THR A 186 21.32 1.60 -12.63
C THR A 186 22.71 1.24 -13.16
N LEU A 187 23.50 0.48 -12.38
CA LEU A 187 24.75 -0.09 -12.87
C LEU A 187 24.44 -1.40 -13.58
N ALA A 188 24.88 -1.53 -14.82
CA ALA A 188 24.79 -2.79 -15.56
C ALA A 188 26.16 -3.45 -15.61
N PHE A 189 26.25 -4.71 -15.21
CA PHE A 189 27.44 -5.54 -15.36
C PHE A 189 27.17 -6.50 -16.51
N ILE A 190 27.94 -6.33 -17.59
CA ILE A 190 27.74 -7.04 -18.85
C ILE A 190 28.99 -7.84 -19.18
N GLN A 191 28.83 -9.11 -19.51
CA GLN A 191 29.88 -9.92 -20.12
C GLN A 191 29.43 -10.34 -21.51
N LEU A 192 30.19 -9.92 -22.52
CA LEU A 192 29.96 -10.26 -23.92
C LEU A 192 30.82 -11.46 -24.35
N TYR A 193 30.50 -12.03 -25.51
CA TYR A 193 31.27 -13.12 -26.11
C TYR A 193 32.72 -12.71 -26.32
N GLY A 194 33.64 -13.60 -25.96
CA GLY A 194 35.08 -13.34 -25.98
C GLY A 194 35.62 -12.53 -24.80
N GLN A 195 34.77 -12.00 -23.91
CA GLN A 195 35.23 -11.27 -22.71
C GLN A 195 35.48 -12.22 -21.53
N LYS A 196 36.62 -12.01 -20.86
CA LYS A 196 37.02 -12.81 -19.69
C LYS A 196 36.44 -12.31 -18.36
N LYS A 197 35.92 -11.08 -18.32
CA LYS A 197 35.37 -10.43 -17.12
C LYS A 197 34.18 -9.56 -17.48
N GLU A 198 33.29 -9.36 -16.51
CA GLU A 198 32.20 -8.40 -16.61
C GLU A 198 32.73 -6.97 -16.72
N THR A 199 32.10 -6.18 -17.58
CA THR A 199 32.33 -4.75 -17.73
C THR A 199 31.18 -3.97 -17.09
N LYS A 200 31.52 -2.94 -16.32
CA LYS A 200 30.56 -2.11 -15.60
C LYS A 200 30.14 -0.89 -16.44
N TYR A 201 28.85 -0.73 -16.66
CA TYR A 201 28.23 0.37 -17.38
C TYR A 201 27.30 1.18 -16.47
N ASN A 202 27.21 2.47 -16.73
CA ASN A 202 26.29 3.37 -16.05
C ASN A 202 25.10 3.65 -16.97
N ILE A 203 23.92 3.18 -16.59
CA ILE A 203 22.69 3.37 -17.35
C ILE A 203 21.98 4.60 -16.80
N LYS A 204 21.76 5.58 -17.68
CA LYS A 204 21.15 6.89 -17.40
C LYS A 204 19.91 7.11 -18.26
#